data_AF-A0A662E5M2-F1
#
_entry.id   AF-A0A662E5M2-F1
#
_cell.length_a   1.000
_cell.length_b   1.000
_cell.length_c   1.000
_cell.angle_alpha   90.00
_cell.angle_beta   90.00
_cell.angle_gamma   90.00
#
_symmetry.space_group_name_H-M   'P 1'
#
loop_
_entity.id
_entity.type
_entity.pdbx_description
1 polymer ?
#
loop_
_entity_poly.entity_id
_entity_poly.type
_entity_poly.pdbx_seq_one_letter_code
_entity_poly.pdbx_strand_id
1 'polypeptide(L)'
;MMAKGTHTTTMMANDLPHVEVSCLDCHDDPPHDETSDMGAALNSHLDVMACQTCHIPSLHPDNVTRRDFGTTEFEEGPGIYIYHDELKLSAPGEGINYVWWNGDCTFLGNPIGDNPNEAGLYTFYNAQYRWPEFEDFDYEGWFEEVMRPIARNGRPSKIYPMKRFNGRQHIDLGNIGPFGGMFVPYNLPDYYQNGDPDQAARLEMDKSMMGMMYGWMFKIYMLDRFMSYMDIDGWNLDSFEDVKAGRNTEPRWVPTDPMLEISHAIRLDGALSCNNCHGPQGVMDWQELGYTEEEIKALSRSR
;
A
#
# COMPACT_ATOMS: atom_id res chain seq x y z
N MET A 1 -13.77 -5.83 -12.32
CA MET A 1 -12.36 -6.05 -11.96
C MET A 1 -11.68 -6.56 -13.23
N MET A 2 -10.74 -5.80 -13.79
CA MET A 2 -9.89 -6.32 -14.87
C MET A 2 -8.86 -7.26 -14.25
N ALA A 3 -8.61 -8.43 -14.87
CA ALA A 3 -7.52 -9.30 -14.44
C ALA A 3 -6.21 -8.52 -14.60
N LYS A 4 -5.42 -8.40 -13.54
CA LYS A 4 -4.13 -7.67 -13.56
C LYS A 4 -2.93 -8.59 -13.74
N GLY A 5 -3.18 -9.82 -14.17
CA GLY A 5 -2.13 -10.76 -14.54
C GLY A 5 -1.14 -10.99 -13.39
N THR A 6 0.16 -10.87 -13.65
CA THR A 6 1.25 -11.04 -12.67
C THR A 6 1.27 -9.98 -11.56
N HIS A 7 0.45 -8.93 -11.63
CA HIS A 7 0.35 -7.91 -10.59
C HIS A 7 -0.65 -8.30 -9.50
N THR A 8 -0.32 -8.02 -8.25
CA THR A 8 -1.26 -8.20 -7.13
C THR A 8 -2.36 -7.14 -7.18
N THR A 9 -3.58 -7.54 -7.52
CA THR A 9 -4.71 -6.70 -7.91
C THR A 9 -5.22 -5.75 -6.82
N THR A 10 -5.04 -6.19 -5.56
CA THR A 10 -5.35 -5.48 -4.32
C THR A 10 -4.18 -5.52 -3.33
N MET A 11 -2.95 -5.66 -3.84
CA MET A 11 -1.73 -5.83 -3.03
C MET A 11 -1.74 -7.06 -2.11
N MET A 12 -2.59 -8.05 -2.36
CA MET A 12 -2.56 -9.35 -1.65
C MET A 12 -3.14 -10.50 -2.49
N ALA A 13 -3.98 -10.20 -3.49
CA ALA A 13 -4.59 -11.21 -4.36
C ALA A 13 -4.07 -11.09 -5.80
N ASN A 14 -3.92 -12.22 -6.47
CA ASN A 14 -3.63 -12.29 -7.90
C ASN A 14 -4.55 -13.35 -8.52
N ASP A 15 -5.32 -12.95 -9.53
CA ASP A 15 -6.30 -13.83 -10.19
C ASP A 15 -5.66 -14.80 -11.20
N LEU A 16 -4.54 -14.39 -11.83
CA LEU A 16 -3.85 -15.12 -12.90
C LEU A 16 -2.31 -14.92 -12.79
N PRO A 17 -1.64 -15.55 -11.81
CA PRO A 17 -0.25 -15.24 -11.47
C PRO A 17 0.78 -15.60 -12.55
N HIS A 18 0.35 -16.24 -13.62
CA HIS A 18 1.19 -16.67 -14.74
C HIS A 18 0.85 -15.98 -16.06
N VAL A 19 -0.10 -15.05 -16.05
CA VAL A 19 -0.49 -14.28 -17.25
C VAL A 19 -0.01 -12.86 -17.04
N GLU A 20 0.81 -12.34 -17.94
CA GLU A 20 1.10 -10.90 -17.93
C GLU A 20 -0.03 -10.16 -18.65
N VAL A 21 -0.47 -9.04 -18.08
CA VAL A 21 -1.43 -8.14 -18.73
C VAL A 21 -0.74 -6.81 -18.86
N SER A 22 -0.34 -6.48 -20.09
CA SER A 22 0.47 -5.30 -20.39
C SER A 22 -0.32 -4.32 -21.27
N CYS A 23 0.04 -3.04 -21.18
CA CYS A 23 -0.44 -2.04 -22.13
C CYS A 23 -0.04 -2.41 -23.57
N LEU A 24 1.12 -3.06 -23.74
CA LEU A 24 1.69 -3.42 -25.03
C LEU A 24 1.01 -4.63 -25.70
N ASP A 25 0.10 -5.32 -25.00
CA ASP A 25 -0.73 -6.35 -25.64
C ASP A 25 -1.73 -5.73 -26.64
N CYS A 26 -2.01 -4.43 -26.48
CA CYS A 26 -2.96 -3.67 -27.31
C CYS A 26 -2.35 -2.38 -27.92
N HIS A 27 -1.20 -1.92 -27.42
CA HIS A 27 -0.51 -0.72 -27.90
C HIS A 27 0.82 -1.09 -28.55
N ASP A 28 1.27 -0.28 -29.51
CA ASP A 28 2.54 -0.50 -30.19
C ASP A 28 3.74 -0.46 -29.22
N ASP A 29 4.79 -1.19 -29.57
CA ASP A 29 6.07 -1.18 -28.87
C ASP A 29 7.22 -0.84 -29.85
N PRO A 30 7.77 0.38 -29.81
CA PRO A 30 7.43 1.45 -28.87
C PRO A 30 6.14 2.23 -29.25
N PRO A 31 5.41 2.82 -28.27
CA PRO A 31 4.13 3.48 -28.50
C PRO A 31 4.22 4.96 -28.92
N HIS A 32 5.37 5.62 -28.74
CA HIS A 32 5.55 7.03 -29.12
C HIS A 32 6.32 7.17 -30.43
N ASP A 33 6.08 8.27 -31.16
CA ASP A 33 6.66 8.54 -32.47
C ASP A 33 8.21 8.60 -32.46
N GLU A 34 8.83 7.51 -32.90
CA GLU A 34 10.29 7.36 -32.99
C GLU A 34 10.95 8.34 -33.97
N THR A 35 10.20 8.97 -34.88
CA THR A 35 10.76 9.94 -35.83
C THR A 35 11.01 11.31 -35.20
N SER A 36 10.48 11.53 -34.00
CA SER A 36 10.68 12.76 -33.23
C SER A 36 11.65 12.52 -32.07
N ASP A 37 12.51 13.52 -31.79
CA ASP A 37 13.41 13.47 -30.63
C ASP A 37 12.64 13.28 -29.31
N MET A 38 11.43 13.85 -29.24
CA MET A 38 10.55 13.73 -28.07
C MET A 38 10.03 12.31 -27.91
N GLY A 39 9.50 11.68 -28.97
CA GLY A 39 8.99 10.32 -28.90
C GLY A 39 10.11 9.31 -28.62
N ALA A 40 11.27 9.48 -29.25
CA ALA A 40 12.46 8.68 -28.93
C ALA A 40 12.86 8.80 -27.45
N ALA A 41 12.83 10.00 -26.87
CA ALA A 41 13.09 10.20 -25.45
C ALA A 41 12.00 9.60 -24.55
N LEU A 42 10.72 9.67 -24.92
CA LEU A 42 9.64 9.04 -24.14
C LEU A 42 9.75 7.51 -24.18
N ASN A 43 10.13 6.94 -25.32
CA ASN A 43 10.33 5.50 -25.47
C ASN A 43 11.48 4.98 -24.59
N SER A 44 12.56 5.75 -24.42
CA SER A 44 13.64 5.34 -23.51
C SER A 44 13.22 5.32 -22.03
N HIS A 45 12.18 6.05 -21.64
CA HIS A 45 11.66 5.98 -20.27
C HIS A 45 10.98 4.65 -19.96
N LEU A 46 10.57 3.88 -20.97
CA LEU A 46 9.89 2.59 -20.76
C LEU A 46 10.78 1.57 -20.03
N ASP A 47 12.10 1.75 -20.05
CA ASP A 47 13.04 0.92 -19.30
C ASP A 47 12.91 1.10 -17.78
N VAL A 48 12.49 2.29 -17.33
CA VAL A 48 12.46 2.67 -15.91
C VAL A 48 11.08 3.05 -15.39
N MET A 49 10.16 3.44 -16.26
CA MET A 49 8.81 3.92 -15.91
C MET A 49 7.73 2.98 -16.42
N ALA A 50 6.71 2.75 -15.60
CA ALA A 50 5.45 2.20 -16.06
C ALA A 50 4.64 3.24 -16.85
N CYS A 51 3.86 2.80 -17.86
CA CYS A 51 3.02 3.69 -18.66
C CYS A 51 2.06 4.52 -17.79
N GLN A 52 1.52 3.90 -16.73
CA GLN A 52 0.62 4.50 -15.76
C GLN A 52 1.22 5.75 -15.12
N THR A 53 2.54 5.79 -14.91
CA THR A 53 3.20 6.91 -14.23
C THR A 53 2.97 8.23 -14.96
N CYS A 54 3.10 8.22 -16.30
CA CYS A 54 2.86 9.41 -17.11
C CYS A 54 1.36 9.60 -17.40
N HIS A 55 0.63 8.50 -17.59
CA HIS A 55 -0.75 8.55 -18.07
C HIS A 55 -1.83 8.61 -16.96
N ILE A 56 -1.46 8.58 -15.68
CA ILE A 56 -2.40 8.79 -14.56
C ILE A 56 -1.89 9.98 -13.71
N PRO A 57 -2.12 11.21 -14.19
CA PRO A 57 -1.55 12.41 -13.56
C PRO A 57 -2.24 12.80 -12.24
N SER A 58 -3.45 12.29 -11.98
CA SER A 58 -4.20 12.56 -10.75
C SER A 58 -5.32 11.55 -10.52
N LEU A 59 -5.68 11.35 -9.25
CA LEU A 59 -6.83 10.54 -8.83
C LEU A 59 -8.14 11.34 -8.90
N HIS A 60 -9.26 10.65 -8.68
CA HIS A 60 -10.56 11.31 -8.52
C HIS A 60 -10.55 12.23 -7.28
N PRO A 61 -11.25 13.39 -7.27
CA PRO A 61 -11.26 14.29 -6.11
C PRO A 61 -11.79 13.66 -4.82
N ASP A 62 -12.65 12.65 -4.94
CA ASP A 62 -13.19 11.89 -3.80
C ASP A 62 -12.29 10.72 -3.37
N ASN A 63 -11.04 10.68 -3.84
CA ASN A 63 -10.10 9.64 -3.47
C ASN A 63 -9.67 9.75 -2.01
N VAL A 64 -10.14 8.83 -1.17
CA VAL A 64 -9.73 8.74 0.23
C VAL A 64 -8.33 8.18 0.35
N THR A 65 -7.48 8.89 1.09
CA THR A 65 -6.13 8.48 1.47
C THR A 65 -6.00 8.18 2.96
N ARG A 66 -6.90 8.70 3.79
CA ARG A 66 -6.91 8.43 5.23
C ARG A 66 -8.33 8.24 5.73
N ARG A 67 -8.59 7.08 6.35
CA ARG A 67 -9.93 6.70 6.84
C ARG A 67 -9.87 6.22 8.29
N ASP A 68 -10.68 6.81 9.15
CA ASP A 68 -10.88 6.36 10.51
C ASP A 68 -12.16 5.53 10.62
N PHE A 69 -12.00 4.23 10.87
CA PHE A 69 -13.12 3.34 11.17
C PHE A 69 -13.40 3.23 12.67
N GLY A 70 -12.58 3.83 13.52
CA GLY A 70 -12.86 3.97 14.95
C GLY A 70 -13.76 5.16 15.27
N THR A 71 -14.08 5.99 14.28
CA THR A 71 -14.96 7.15 14.38
C THR A 71 -16.03 7.05 13.32
N THR A 72 -17.29 7.28 13.69
CA THR A 72 -18.45 7.21 12.78
C THR A 72 -19.13 8.54 12.58
N GLU A 73 -19.75 8.71 11.40
CA GLU A 73 -20.55 9.85 11.01
C GLU A 73 -21.93 9.37 10.52
N PHE A 74 -23.00 10.11 10.82
CA PHE A 74 -24.33 9.76 10.34
C PHE A 74 -24.60 10.37 8.97
N GLU A 75 -24.92 9.54 7.98
CA GLU A 75 -25.37 9.97 6.67
C GLU A 75 -26.91 9.94 6.58
N GLU A 76 -27.52 11.13 6.49
CA GLU A 76 -28.99 11.28 6.50
C GLU A 76 -29.67 10.60 5.30
N GLY A 77 -29.05 10.64 4.12
CA GLY A 77 -29.62 10.09 2.88
C GLY A 77 -29.92 8.59 2.98
N PRO A 78 -28.92 7.74 3.24
CA PRO A 78 -29.12 6.32 3.51
C PRO A 78 -29.65 6.03 4.93
N GLY A 79 -29.55 6.97 5.87
CA GLY A 79 -30.00 6.80 7.24
C GLY A 79 -29.13 5.83 8.05
N ILE A 80 -27.82 5.83 7.81
CA ILE A 80 -26.85 4.91 8.42
C ILE A 80 -25.61 5.67 8.92
N TYR A 81 -24.88 5.06 9.86
CA TYR A 81 -23.57 5.54 10.30
C TYR A 81 -22.45 4.96 9.45
N ILE A 82 -21.62 5.80 8.84
CA ILE A 82 -20.44 5.38 8.10
C ILE A 82 -19.16 5.69 8.86
N TYR A 83 -18.03 5.18 8.39
CA TYR A 83 -16.69 5.59 8.85
C TYR A 83 -16.41 7.07 8.54
N HIS A 84 -15.41 7.65 9.21
CA HIS A 84 -14.94 9.00 8.93
C HIS A 84 -13.81 8.99 7.89
N ASP A 85 -14.02 9.66 6.75
CA ASP A 85 -12.96 9.90 5.77
C ASP A 85 -12.21 11.19 6.13
N GLU A 86 -10.97 11.06 6.64
CA GLU A 86 -10.20 12.19 7.16
C GLU A 86 -9.49 12.99 6.05
N LEU A 87 -8.84 12.30 5.11
CA LEU A 87 -8.09 12.93 4.02
C LEU A 87 -8.50 12.36 2.66
N LYS A 88 -8.70 13.27 1.69
CA LYS A 88 -9.03 12.94 0.29
C LYS A 88 -8.04 13.58 -0.68
N LEU A 89 -6.78 13.13 -0.64
CA LEU A 89 -5.72 13.67 -1.50
C LEU A 89 -5.71 12.95 -2.87
N SER A 90 -5.42 13.70 -3.94
CA SER A 90 -5.49 13.17 -5.31
C SER A 90 -4.30 13.51 -6.20
N ALA A 91 -3.43 14.43 -5.76
CA ALA A 91 -2.27 14.89 -6.52
C ALA A 91 -1.04 13.97 -6.36
N PRO A 92 -0.11 13.99 -7.32
CA PRO A 92 1.24 13.45 -7.16
C PRO A 92 1.97 14.03 -5.94
N GLY A 93 2.71 13.19 -5.22
CA GLY A 93 3.40 13.55 -3.97
C GLY A 93 2.49 13.59 -2.74
N GLU A 94 1.17 13.53 -2.93
CA GLU A 94 0.18 13.50 -1.86
C GLU A 94 -0.62 12.19 -1.90
N GLY A 95 -1.64 12.10 -2.76
CA GLY A 95 -2.48 10.91 -2.89
C GLY A 95 -1.87 9.83 -3.78
N ILE A 96 -0.93 10.20 -4.64
CA ILE A 96 -0.14 9.29 -5.48
C ILE A 96 1.32 9.35 -5.03
N ASN A 97 1.89 8.20 -4.70
CA ASN A 97 3.34 8.03 -4.56
C ASN A 97 3.94 7.39 -5.81
N TYR A 98 5.19 7.71 -6.11
CA TYR A 98 5.97 6.99 -7.12
C TYR A 98 6.97 6.10 -6.41
N VAL A 99 6.98 4.83 -6.77
CA VAL A 99 7.78 3.81 -6.08
C VAL A 99 8.33 2.79 -7.08
N TRP A 100 9.49 2.23 -6.76
CA TRP A 100 10.00 1.07 -7.48
C TRP A 100 9.16 -0.15 -7.11
N TRP A 101 8.60 -0.80 -8.11
CA TRP A 101 7.72 -1.95 -7.91
C TRP A 101 8.04 -3.06 -8.91
N ASN A 102 8.14 -4.28 -8.39
CA ASN A 102 8.38 -5.50 -9.15
C ASN A 102 7.08 -6.29 -9.41
N GLY A 103 5.92 -5.78 -9.01
CA GLY A 103 4.63 -6.45 -9.16
C GLY A 103 4.17 -7.25 -7.94
N ASP A 104 5.04 -7.41 -6.93
CA ASP A 104 4.74 -8.08 -5.65
C ASP A 104 4.57 -7.08 -4.51
N CYS A 105 4.06 -7.56 -3.38
CA CYS A 105 3.72 -6.72 -2.24
C CYS A 105 3.92 -7.46 -0.92
N THR A 106 4.14 -6.69 0.14
CA THR A 106 4.09 -7.22 1.50
C THR A 106 2.65 -7.56 1.87
N PHE A 107 2.49 -8.39 2.89
CA PHE A 107 1.17 -8.69 3.45
C PHE A 107 0.40 -7.41 3.87
N LEU A 108 1.12 -6.36 4.25
CA LEU A 108 0.55 -5.08 4.69
C LEU A 108 0.24 -4.13 3.52
N GLY A 109 0.39 -4.61 2.29
CA GLY A 109 0.06 -3.85 1.10
C GLY A 109 1.12 -2.82 0.69
N ASN A 110 2.38 -3.00 1.08
CA ASN A 110 3.48 -2.17 0.57
C ASN A 110 4.05 -2.78 -0.72
N PRO A 111 4.33 -1.96 -1.75
CA PRO A 111 4.88 -2.42 -3.02
C PRO A 111 6.34 -2.83 -2.84
N ILE A 112 6.67 -4.07 -3.21
CA ILE A 112 8.04 -4.57 -3.15
C ILE A 112 8.77 -4.15 -4.43
N GLY A 113 9.98 -3.62 -4.29
CA GLY A 113 10.86 -3.29 -5.40
C GLY A 113 12.20 -2.73 -4.92
N ASP A 114 13.15 -2.57 -5.83
CA ASP A 114 14.45 -1.92 -5.58
C ASP A 114 14.82 -1.01 -6.74
N ASN A 115 15.60 0.04 -6.47
CA ASN A 115 16.15 0.87 -7.53
C ASN A 115 17.27 0.08 -8.24
N PRO A 116 17.18 -0.15 -9.57
CA PRO A 116 18.19 -0.92 -10.30
C PRO A 116 19.54 -0.20 -10.45
N ASN A 117 19.72 1.03 -9.94
CA ASN A 117 20.98 1.78 -10.00
C ASN A 117 22.11 1.22 -9.11
N GLU A 118 21.88 0.11 -8.42
CA GLU A 118 22.84 -0.57 -7.52
C GLU A 118 23.31 0.26 -6.32
N ALA A 119 22.80 1.48 -6.12
CA ALA A 119 23.21 2.36 -5.02
C ALA A 119 22.73 1.83 -3.65
N GLY A 120 21.69 0.99 -3.62
CA GLY A 120 21.15 0.41 -2.39
C GLY A 120 20.47 1.42 -1.48
N LEU A 121 20.10 2.60 -1.99
CA LEU A 121 19.52 3.68 -1.20
C LEU A 121 17.98 3.63 -1.13
N TYR A 122 17.33 2.83 -1.98
CA TYR A 122 15.88 2.71 -1.97
C TYR A 122 15.38 1.81 -0.85
N THR A 123 14.31 2.27 -0.20
CA THR A 123 13.49 1.49 0.73
C THR A 123 12.01 1.80 0.44
N PHE A 124 11.16 0.78 0.38
CA PHE A 124 9.70 0.96 0.21
C PHE A 124 8.95 1.01 1.55
N TYR A 125 9.67 0.89 2.67
CA TYR A 125 9.11 0.85 4.02
C TYR A 125 9.93 1.72 4.95
N ASN A 126 9.28 2.68 5.62
CA ASN A 126 9.91 3.65 6.52
C ASN A 126 9.25 3.77 7.91
N ALA A 127 8.11 3.10 8.12
CA ALA A 127 7.26 3.21 9.32
C ALA A 127 7.03 4.67 9.75
N GLN A 128 6.28 5.45 8.98
CA GLN A 128 5.97 6.86 9.31
C GLN A 128 5.18 7.03 10.63
N TYR A 129 4.42 6.01 11.03
CA TYR A 129 3.52 6.04 12.19
C TYR A 129 3.87 4.95 13.20
N ARG A 130 5.15 4.79 13.52
CA ARG A 130 5.64 3.78 14.49
C ARG A 130 4.82 3.83 15.77
N TRP A 131 4.43 2.64 16.23
CA TRP A 131 3.79 2.51 17.53
C TRP A 131 4.83 2.59 18.64
N PRO A 132 4.50 3.19 19.81
CA PRO A 132 5.46 3.36 20.90
C PRO A 132 6.11 2.06 21.38
N GLU A 133 5.38 0.94 21.31
CA GLU A 133 5.89 -0.39 21.71
C GLU A 133 7.05 -0.88 20.84
N PHE A 134 7.21 -0.31 19.64
CA PHE A 134 8.19 -0.71 18.62
C PHE A 134 9.04 0.48 18.16
N GLU A 135 9.12 1.56 18.94
CA GLU A 135 9.93 2.74 18.60
C GLU A 135 11.41 2.36 18.39
N ASP A 136 11.92 1.46 19.23
CA ASP A 136 13.30 0.97 19.23
C ASP A 136 13.55 -0.24 18.32
N PHE A 137 12.56 -0.67 17.53
CA PHE A 137 12.73 -1.77 16.59
C PHE A 137 13.71 -1.38 15.47
N ASP A 138 14.60 -2.30 15.09
CA ASP A 138 15.59 -2.09 14.02
C ASP A 138 14.96 -2.29 12.63
N TYR A 139 14.15 -1.32 12.20
CA TYR A 139 13.49 -1.34 10.90
C TYR A 139 14.46 -1.36 9.72
N GLU A 140 15.60 -0.68 9.84
CA GLU A 140 16.61 -0.61 8.79
C GLU A 140 17.32 -1.95 8.65
N GLY A 141 17.81 -2.52 9.76
CA GLY A 141 18.42 -3.84 9.78
C GLY A 141 17.47 -4.94 9.28
N TRP A 142 16.21 -4.91 9.73
CA TRP A 142 15.18 -5.83 9.22
C TRP A 142 14.98 -5.68 7.71
N PHE A 143 14.92 -4.44 7.19
CA PHE A 143 14.74 -4.22 5.76
C PHE A 143 15.91 -4.79 4.97
N GLU A 144 17.14 -4.55 5.41
CA GLU A 144 18.37 -5.06 4.79
C GLU A 144 18.44 -6.59 4.80
N GLU A 145 18.07 -7.23 5.91
CA GLU A 145 18.17 -8.68 6.07
C GLU A 145 17.03 -9.42 5.36
N VAL A 146 15.80 -8.91 5.46
CA VAL A 146 14.60 -9.62 5.04
C VAL A 146 14.10 -9.12 3.69
N MET A 147 13.89 -7.81 3.55
CA MET A 147 13.15 -7.26 2.42
C MET A 147 14.01 -6.97 1.19
N ARG A 148 15.24 -6.46 1.37
CA ARG A 148 16.14 -6.16 0.25
C ARG A 148 16.47 -7.39 -0.59
N PRO A 149 16.78 -8.57 -0.01
CA PRO A 149 17.00 -9.78 -0.80
C PRO A 149 15.74 -10.22 -1.55
N ILE A 150 14.55 -10.10 -0.95
CA ILE A 150 13.27 -10.41 -1.61
C ILE A 150 13.04 -9.49 -2.79
N ALA A 151 13.24 -8.18 -2.60
CA ALA A 151 13.05 -7.18 -3.65
C ALA A 151 13.97 -7.42 -4.86
N ARG A 152 15.26 -7.70 -4.61
CA ARG A 152 16.28 -7.94 -5.65
C ARG A 152 16.14 -9.27 -6.37
N ASN A 153 15.65 -10.30 -5.68
CA ASN A 153 15.39 -11.61 -6.28
C ASN A 153 14.04 -11.65 -7.04
N GLY A 154 13.21 -10.61 -6.88
CA GLY A 154 11.96 -10.45 -7.61
C GLY A 154 12.15 -10.08 -9.07
N ARG A 155 11.04 -9.73 -9.72
CA ARG A 155 11.05 -9.25 -11.10
C ARG A 155 11.78 -7.89 -11.21
N PRO A 156 12.23 -7.49 -12.41
CA PRO A 156 12.77 -6.14 -12.62
C PRO A 156 11.77 -5.08 -12.17
N SER A 157 12.23 -4.13 -11.36
CA SER A 157 11.38 -3.05 -10.87
C SER A 157 11.29 -1.91 -11.89
N LYS A 158 10.11 -1.30 -11.98
CA LYS A 158 9.92 0.01 -12.64
C LYS A 158 9.25 0.97 -11.66
N ILE A 159 9.31 2.27 -11.96
CA ILE A 159 8.58 3.28 -11.21
C ILE A 159 7.10 3.23 -11.60
N TYR A 160 6.23 2.94 -10.63
CA TYR A 160 4.79 2.93 -10.76
C TYR A 160 4.14 4.05 -9.93
N PRO A 161 2.99 4.60 -10.38
CA PRO A 161 2.15 5.41 -9.52
C PRO A 161 1.31 4.49 -8.63
N MET A 162 1.36 4.72 -7.33
CA MET A 162 0.57 3.99 -6.35
C MET A 162 -0.29 4.95 -5.55
N LYS A 163 -1.54 4.58 -5.30
CA LYS A 163 -2.45 5.34 -4.45
C LYS A 163 -2.05 5.11 -2.99
N ARG A 164 -1.78 6.16 -2.22
CA ARG A 164 -1.61 6.04 -0.77
C ARG A 164 -2.96 5.78 -0.08
N PHE A 165 -2.97 4.90 0.91
CA PHE A 165 -4.13 4.69 1.77
C PHE A 165 -3.69 4.25 3.17
N ASN A 166 -4.26 4.85 4.22
CA ASN A 166 -4.12 4.37 5.59
C ASN A 166 -5.50 4.29 6.27
N GLY A 167 -5.66 3.28 7.11
CA GLY A 167 -6.87 3.00 7.85
C GLY A 167 -6.59 2.92 9.34
N ARG A 168 -7.44 3.58 10.14
CA ARG A 168 -7.46 3.39 11.60
C ARG A 168 -8.57 2.42 11.97
N GLN A 169 -8.19 1.27 12.49
CA GLN A 169 -9.12 0.17 12.81
C GLN A 169 -8.77 -0.46 14.15
N HIS A 170 -9.75 -1.05 14.82
CA HIS A 170 -9.54 -1.79 16.06
C HIS A 170 -8.55 -2.95 15.83
N ILE A 171 -7.57 -3.08 16.71
CA ILE A 171 -6.53 -4.11 16.66
C ILE A 171 -6.48 -4.85 17.99
N ASP A 172 -6.27 -6.16 17.93
CA ASP A 172 -5.95 -6.97 19.11
C ASP A 172 -4.52 -6.65 19.57
N LEU A 173 -4.40 -5.90 20.68
CA LEU A 173 -3.10 -5.51 21.24
C LEU A 173 -2.32 -6.67 21.84
N GLY A 174 -2.94 -7.84 22.00
CA GLY A 174 -2.26 -9.08 22.38
C GLY A 174 -1.50 -9.74 21.23
N ASN A 175 -1.71 -9.27 19.99
CA ASN A 175 -1.15 -9.80 18.75
C ASN A 175 -0.63 -8.66 17.84
N ILE A 176 0.21 -7.79 18.40
CA ILE A 176 0.85 -6.67 17.70
C ILE A 176 2.33 -6.91 17.47
N GLY A 177 2.86 -6.27 16.42
CA GLY A 177 4.26 -6.27 16.01
C GLY A 177 4.67 -4.92 15.43
N PRO A 178 5.95 -4.78 15.05
CA PRO A 178 6.51 -3.53 14.53
C PRO A 178 5.85 -3.04 13.25
N PHE A 179 5.19 -3.94 12.51
CA PHE A 179 4.56 -3.63 11.24
C PHE A 179 3.03 -3.51 11.32
N GLY A 180 2.42 -3.76 12.48
CA GLY A 180 0.97 -3.72 12.67
C GLY A 180 0.48 -4.81 13.60
N GLY A 181 -0.80 -5.14 13.52
CA GLY A 181 -1.39 -6.23 14.32
C GLY A 181 -2.66 -6.76 13.67
N MET A 182 -3.25 -7.78 14.26
CA MET A 182 -4.48 -8.34 13.71
C MET A 182 -5.66 -7.38 13.90
N PHE A 183 -6.29 -7.02 12.78
CA PHE A 183 -7.52 -6.24 12.80
C PHE A 183 -8.66 -7.05 13.42
N VAL A 184 -9.41 -6.38 14.29
CA VAL A 184 -10.68 -6.88 14.82
C VAL A 184 -11.79 -6.50 13.84
N PRO A 185 -12.49 -7.48 13.25
CA PRO A 185 -13.55 -7.19 12.30
C PRO A 185 -14.75 -6.54 13.00
N TYR A 186 -15.51 -5.74 12.26
CA TYR A 186 -16.76 -5.14 12.76
C TYR A 186 -17.97 -5.94 12.32
N ASN A 187 -18.95 -6.03 13.21
CA ASN A 187 -20.31 -6.40 12.84
C ASN A 187 -20.92 -5.26 12.02
N LEU A 188 -20.82 -5.34 10.70
CA LEU A 188 -21.24 -4.25 9.80
C LEU A 188 -22.69 -3.81 9.99
N PRO A 189 -23.70 -4.71 10.13
CA PRO A 189 -25.07 -4.28 10.43
C PRO A 189 -25.16 -3.39 11.68
N ASP A 190 -24.51 -3.79 12.77
CA ASP A 190 -24.48 -3.03 14.02
C ASP A 190 -23.73 -1.70 13.85
N TYR A 191 -22.56 -1.73 13.21
CA TYR A 191 -21.76 -0.55 12.90
C TYR A 191 -22.59 0.51 12.16
N TYR A 192 -23.27 0.12 11.07
CA TYR A 192 -24.07 1.02 10.24
C TYR A 192 -25.37 1.47 10.92
N GLN A 193 -25.94 0.66 11.82
CA GLN A 193 -27.19 0.99 12.49
C GLN A 193 -27.00 1.88 13.72
N ASN A 194 -25.96 1.60 14.52
CA ASN A 194 -25.79 2.19 15.85
C ASN A 194 -24.64 3.21 15.90
N GLY A 195 -23.66 3.13 15.00
CA GLY A 195 -22.52 4.05 14.98
C GLY A 195 -21.61 3.91 16.21
N ASP A 196 -21.49 2.70 16.75
CA ASP A 196 -20.59 2.40 17.88
C ASP A 196 -19.55 1.35 17.44
N PRO A 197 -18.36 1.80 16.97
CA PRO A 197 -17.30 0.90 16.53
C PRO A 197 -16.79 -0.07 17.61
N ASP A 198 -16.74 0.36 18.87
CA ASP A 198 -16.32 -0.49 20.00
C ASP A 198 -17.32 -1.63 20.23
N GLN A 199 -18.61 -1.33 20.16
CA GLN A 199 -19.68 -2.33 20.22
C GLN A 199 -19.64 -3.26 19.01
N ALA A 200 -19.53 -2.71 17.80
CA ALA A 200 -19.51 -3.51 16.57
C ALA A 200 -18.33 -4.49 16.53
N ALA A 201 -17.15 -4.08 17.03
CA ALA A 201 -15.99 -4.96 17.16
C ALA A 201 -16.26 -6.12 18.13
N ARG A 202 -16.77 -5.81 19.34
CA ARG A 202 -17.09 -6.84 20.35
C ARG A 202 -18.15 -7.82 19.88
N LEU A 203 -19.21 -7.33 19.24
CA LEU A 203 -20.29 -8.19 18.75
C LEU A 203 -19.83 -9.15 17.65
N GLU A 204 -18.86 -8.76 16.83
CA GLU A 204 -18.32 -9.65 15.79
C GLU A 204 -17.57 -10.84 16.39
N MET A 205 -16.95 -10.66 17.56
CA MET A 205 -16.22 -11.71 18.29
C MET A 205 -17.11 -12.83 18.83
N ASP A 206 -18.43 -12.63 18.89
CA ASP A 206 -19.38 -13.69 19.26
C ASP A 206 -19.61 -14.73 18.16
N LYS A 207 -19.16 -14.47 16.91
CA LYS A 207 -19.29 -15.45 15.83
C LYS A 207 -18.39 -16.65 16.06
N SER A 208 -18.91 -17.84 15.76
CA SER A 208 -18.17 -19.11 15.91
C SER A 208 -16.85 -19.13 15.13
N MET A 209 -16.75 -18.41 14.01
CA MET A 209 -15.51 -18.25 13.26
C MET A 209 -14.42 -17.62 14.14
N MET A 210 -14.73 -16.57 14.89
CA MET A 210 -13.72 -15.89 15.72
C MET A 210 -13.16 -16.84 16.77
N GLY A 211 -14.02 -17.62 17.45
CA GLY A 211 -13.55 -18.68 18.34
C GLY A 211 -12.68 -19.75 17.66
N MET A 212 -12.94 -20.07 16.38
CA MET A 212 -12.07 -20.98 15.60
C MET A 212 -10.72 -20.34 15.26
N MET A 213 -10.70 -19.06 14.88
CA MET A 213 -9.48 -18.31 14.56
C MET A 213 -8.54 -18.21 15.76
N TYR A 214 -9.08 -17.98 16.96
CA TYR A 214 -8.34 -18.05 18.23
C TYR A 214 -8.24 -19.49 18.79
N GLY A 215 -8.42 -20.49 17.92
CA GLY A 215 -8.26 -21.90 18.27
C GLY A 215 -6.87 -22.43 17.96
N TRP A 216 -6.47 -23.47 18.70
CA TRP A 216 -5.18 -24.16 18.54
C TRP A 216 -4.87 -24.61 17.11
N MET A 217 -5.88 -25.11 16.38
CA MET A 217 -5.70 -25.55 15.00
C MET A 217 -5.35 -24.38 14.07
N PHE A 218 -6.03 -23.25 14.18
CA PHE A 218 -5.74 -22.07 13.36
C PHE A 218 -4.39 -21.46 13.70
N LYS A 219 -4.01 -21.44 14.98
CA LYS A 219 -2.67 -21.05 15.44
C LYS A 219 -1.58 -21.77 14.66
N ILE A 220 -1.52 -23.10 14.75
CA ILE A 220 -0.42 -23.87 14.16
C ILE A 220 -0.45 -23.82 12.64
N TYR A 221 -1.63 -24.00 12.03
CA TYR A 221 -1.70 -24.23 10.59
C TYR A 221 -1.67 -22.93 9.77
N MET A 222 -1.96 -21.78 10.39
CA MET A 222 -2.13 -20.53 9.66
C MET A 222 -1.53 -19.34 10.39
N LEU A 223 -1.95 -19.08 11.63
CA LEU A 223 -1.70 -17.79 12.25
C LEU A 223 -0.27 -17.62 12.74
N ASP A 224 0.42 -18.65 13.23
CA ASP A 224 1.84 -18.51 13.61
C ASP A 224 2.70 -18.16 12.39
N ARG A 225 2.47 -18.82 11.25
CA ARG A 225 3.15 -18.48 10.00
C ARG A 225 2.80 -17.07 9.54
N PHE A 226 1.54 -16.70 9.63
CA PHE A 226 1.07 -15.37 9.24
C PHE A 226 1.70 -14.26 10.10
N MET A 227 1.72 -14.46 11.43
CA MET A 227 2.32 -13.55 12.41
C MET A 227 3.81 -13.34 12.15
N SER A 228 4.53 -14.38 11.72
CA SER A 228 5.95 -14.26 11.39
C SER A 228 6.24 -13.27 10.24
N TYR A 229 5.29 -13.02 9.32
CA TYR A 229 5.47 -12.02 8.27
C TYR A 229 5.39 -10.58 8.79
N MET A 230 4.84 -10.39 9.99
CA MET A 230 4.77 -9.10 10.69
C MET A 230 5.77 -9.04 11.86
N ASP A 231 6.72 -9.97 11.90
CA ASP A 231 7.72 -10.12 12.96
C ASP A 231 7.10 -10.23 14.36
N ILE A 232 6.02 -11.00 14.46
CA ILE A 232 5.32 -11.32 15.70
C ILE A 232 5.62 -12.78 16.07
N ASP A 233 6.04 -13.02 17.31
CA ASP A 233 6.37 -14.34 17.85
C ASP A 233 5.11 -15.17 18.16
N GLY A 234 4.43 -15.58 17.10
CA GLY A 234 3.26 -16.44 17.13
C GLY A 234 1.96 -15.75 17.52
N TRP A 235 0.86 -16.48 17.30
CA TRP A 235 -0.49 -16.03 17.60
C TRP A 235 -0.86 -16.32 19.05
N ASN A 236 -1.10 -15.28 19.84
CA ASN A 236 -1.55 -15.34 21.22
C ASN A 236 -3.04 -15.70 21.29
N LEU A 237 -3.33 -16.90 21.81
CA LEU A 237 -4.72 -17.37 21.98
C LEU A 237 -5.41 -16.76 23.19
N ASP A 238 -4.62 -16.36 24.20
CA ASP A 238 -5.15 -15.91 25.48
C ASP A 238 -5.77 -14.51 25.36
N SER A 239 -5.49 -13.77 24.27
CA SER A 239 -6.11 -12.46 24.00
C SER A 239 -7.60 -12.54 23.65
N PHE A 240 -8.11 -13.71 23.24
CA PHE A 240 -9.49 -13.82 22.72
C PHE A 240 -10.56 -13.29 23.68
N GLU A 241 -10.48 -13.67 24.96
CA GLU A 241 -11.46 -13.26 25.98
C GLU A 241 -11.34 -11.77 26.34
N ASP A 242 -10.17 -11.17 26.14
CA ASP A 242 -9.99 -9.73 26.26
C ASP A 242 -10.61 -9.02 25.06
N VAL A 243 -10.27 -9.41 23.84
CA VAL A 243 -10.82 -8.81 22.60
C VAL A 243 -12.34 -8.91 22.58
N LYS A 244 -12.89 -10.08 22.92
CA LYS A 244 -14.34 -10.31 23.00
C LYS A 244 -15.02 -9.38 24.02
N ALA A 245 -14.34 -9.08 25.12
CA ALA A 245 -14.84 -8.14 26.12
C ALA A 245 -14.52 -6.67 25.81
N GLY A 246 -13.85 -6.38 24.69
CA GLY A 246 -13.36 -5.05 24.33
C GLY A 246 -12.24 -4.54 25.23
N ARG A 247 -11.49 -5.44 25.86
CA ARG A 247 -10.25 -5.13 26.58
C ARG A 247 -9.06 -5.35 25.66
N ASN A 248 -7.99 -4.61 25.90
CA ASN A 248 -6.75 -4.72 25.13
C ASN A 248 -6.98 -4.63 23.61
N THR A 249 -7.94 -3.80 23.21
CA THR A 249 -8.34 -3.59 21.83
C THR A 249 -8.57 -2.09 21.65
N GLU A 250 -7.97 -1.50 20.63
CA GLU A 250 -8.19 -0.08 20.34
C GLU A 250 -7.96 0.23 18.85
N PRO A 251 -8.52 1.34 18.32
CA PRO A 251 -8.28 1.73 16.95
C PRO A 251 -6.91 2.37 16.77
N ARG A 252 -6.05 1.78 15.92
CA ARG A 252 -4.73 2.32 15.56
C ARG A 252 -4.57 2.51 14.06
N TRP A 253 -3.79 3.52 13.69
CA TRP A 253 -3.27 3.68 12.32
C TRP A 253 -2.23 2.59 12.05
N VAL A 254 -2.16 2.12 10.80
CA VAL A 254 -1.09 1.20 10.39
C VAL A 254 0.25 1.94 10.43
N PRO A 255 1.35 1.32 10.90
CA PRO A 255 2.65 1.99 11.05
C PRO A 255 3.23 2.58 9.76
N THR A 256 2.76 2.15 8.60
CA THR A 256 3.11 2.70 7.28
C THR A 256 1.84 2.85 6.45
N ASP A 257 1.86 3.68 5.42
CA ASP A 257 0.78 3.74 4.43
C ASP A 257 0.88 2.52 3.49
N PRO A 258 -0.13 1.63 3.45
CA PRO A 258 -0.36 0.78 2.28
C PRO A 258 -0.44 1.60 1.00
N MET A 259 0.04 1.04 -0.11
CA MET A 259 -0.07 1.69 -1.40
C MET A 259 -0.75 0.76 -2.40
N LEU A 260 -1.79 1.24 -3.06
CA LEU A 260 -2.63 0.45 -3.97
C LEU A 260 -2.27 0.76 -5.41
N GLU A 261 -2.05 -0.28 -6.22
CA GLU A 261 -1.79 -0.13 -7.66
C GLU A 261 -2.94 0.62 -8.37
N ILE A 262 -2.56 1.69 -9.08
CA ILE A 262 -3.48 2.45 -9.93
C ILE A 262 -3.28 2.02 -11.38
N SER A 263 -4.29 1.37 -11.95
CA SER A 263 -4.26 0.83 -13.31
C SER A 263 -5.44 1.31 -14.18
N HIS A 264 -6.21 2.28 -13.69
CA HIS A 264 -7.42 2.80 -14.32
C HIS A 264 -7.37 4.33 -14.37
N ALA A 265 -8.20 4.95 -15.22
CA ALA A 265 -8.18 6.39 -15.50
C ALA A 265 -6.92 6.88 -16.23
N ILE A 266 -6.43 6.05 -17.17
CA ILE A 266 -5.40 6.41 -18.16
C ILE A 266 -5.89 7.60 -18.99
N ARG A 267 -5.03 8.61 -19.17
CA ARG A 267 -5.28 9.84 -19.92
C ARG A 267 -4.12 10.10 -20.88
N LEU A 268 -4.45 10.36 -22.14
CA LEU A 268 -3.50 10.92 -23.10
C LEU A 268 -3.38 12.44 -22.88
N ASP A 269 -4.52 13.13 -22.92
CA ASP A 269 -4.59 14.56 -22.64
C ASP A 269 -4.32 14.84 -21.17
N GLY A 270 -3.33 15.69 -20.90
CA GLY A 270 -2.87 16.00 -19.55
C GLY A 270 -1.95 14.95 -18.95
N ALA A 271 -1.44 13.99 -19.74
CA ALA A 271 -0.32 13.15 -19.33
C ALA A 271 0.87 14.01 -18.87
N LEU A 272 1.66 13.46 -17.95
CA LEU A 272 2.82 14.16 -17.41
C LEU A 272 3.85 14.44 -18.51
N SER A 273 4.30 15.68 -18.59
CA SER A 273 5.38 16.15 -19.45
C SER A 273 6.73 16.05 -18.73
N CYS A 274 7.82 16.30 -19.45
CA CYS A 274 9.18 16.28 -18.91
C CYS A 274 9.29 17.16 -17.65
N ASN A 275 8.77 18.39 -17.67
CA ASN A 275 8.83 19.34 -16.54
C ASN A 275 7.89 19.00 -15.39
N ASN A 276 6.99 18.03 -15.56
CA ASN A 276 6.21 17.53 -14.43
C ASN A 276 7.05 16.61 -13.55
N CYS A 277 8.05 15.90 -14.09
CA CYS A 277 8.92 15.03 -13.30
C CYS A 277 10.29 15.69 -13.04
N HIS A 278 10.82 16.38 -14.04
CA HIS A 278 12.10 17.06 -14.01
C HIS A 278 11.97 18.53 -13.62
N GLY A 279 13.00 19.06 -12.98
CA GLY A 279 13.01 20.43 -12.49
C GLY A 279 12.76 20.56 -10.98
N PRO A 280 12.87 21.77 -10.43
CA PRO A 280 12.74 22.01 -8.98
C PRO A 280 11.34 21.74 -8.41
N GLN A 281 10.31 21.69 -9.26
CA GLN A 281 8.91 21.43 -8.89
C GLN A 281 8.42 20.09 -9.45
N GLY A 282 9.36 19.19 -9.80
CA GLY A 282 9.03 17.86 -10.29
C GLY A 282 8.31 17.03 -9.24
N VAL A 283 7.39 16.16 -9.68
CA VAL A 283 6.58 15.29 -8.82
C VAL A 283 7.35 14.10 -8.24
N MET A 284 8.58 13.87 -8.72
CA MET A 284 9.41 12.74 -8.32
C MET A 284 10.26 13.12 -7.11
N ASP A 285 10.05 12.43 -5.99
CA ASP A 285 11.00 12.47 -4.88
C ASP A 285 12.19 11.55 -5.21
N TRP A 286 13.19 12.10 -5.89
CA TRP A 286 14.36 11.35 -6.32
C TRP A 286 15.18 10.79 -5.15
N GLN A 287 15.13 11.44 -3.98
CA GLN A 287 15.81 10.96 -2.79
C GLN A 287 15.09 9.74 -2.21
N GLU A 288 13.76 9.80 -2.09
CA GLU A 288 12.93 8.65 -1.66
C GLU A 288 13.03 7.48 -2.65
N LEU A 289 13.17 7.77 -3.95
CA LEU A 289 13.41 6.78 -5.02
C LEU A 289 14.82 6.18 -5.02
N GLY A 290 15.71 6.58 -4.09
CA GLY A 290 17.04 5.98 -3.91
C GLY A 290 18.06 6.38 -4.98
N TYR A 291 17.91 7.55 -5.59
CA TYR A 291 18.95 8.12 -6.48
C TYR A 291 20.07 8.78 -5.67
N THR A 292 21.29 8.71 -6.19
CA THR A 292 22.46 9.37 -5.62
C THR A 292 22.38 10.89 -5.76
N GLU A 293 23.13 11.65 -4.95
CA GLU A 293 23.14 13.10 -5.05
C GLU A 293 23.52 13.63 -6.46
N GLU A 294 24.38 12.92 -7.17
CA GLU A 294 24.79 13.28 -8.54
C GLU A 294 23.64 13.09 -9.52
N GLU A 295 22.94 11.96 -9.44
CA GLU A 295 21.76 11.67 -10.26
C GLU A 295 20.64 12.67 -9.98
N ILE A 296 20.36 12.98 -8.70
CA ILE A 296 19.36 13.97 -8.30
C ILE A 296 19.68 15.33 -8.94
N LYS A 297 20.94 15.79 -8.86
CA LYS A 297 21.37 17.07 -9.49
C LYS A 297 21.18 17.08 -11.02
N ALA A 298 21.20 15.91 -11.67
CA ALA A 298 20.95 15.79 -13.11
C ALA A 298 19.44 15.72 -13.43
N LEU A 299 18.68 14.98 -12.63
CA LEU A 299 17.24 14.73 -12.80
C LEU A 299 16.39 15.96 -12.41
N SER A 300 16.82 16.75 -11.43
CA SER A 300 16.12 17.98 -11.00
C SER A 300 16.36 19.19 -11.90
N ARG A 301 16.97 19.02 -13.08
CA ARG A 301 17.10 20.09 -14.10
C ARG A 301 15.88 20.07 -15.03
N SER A 302 15.31 21.23 -15.29
CA SER A 302 14.21 21.37 -16.27
C SER A 302 14.59 20.83 -17.65
N ARG A 303 13.59 20.33 -18.38
CA ARG A 303 13.73 19.66 -19.67
C ARG A 303 12.80 20.24 -20.72
#